data_AF-F2IB58-F1
#
_entry.id   AF-F2IB58-F1
#
_cell.length_a   1.000
_cell.length_b   1.000
_cell.length_c   1.000
_cell.angle_alpha   90.00
_cell.angle_beta   90.00
_cell.angle_gamma   90.00
#
_symmetry.space_group_name_H-M   'P 1'
#
loop_
_entity.id
_entity.type
_entity.pdbx_description
1 polymer ?
#
loop_
_entity_poly.entity_id
_entity_poly.type
_entity_poly.pdbx_seq_one_letter_code
_entity_poly.pdbx_strand_id
1 'polypeptide(L)'
;MKFILSLAVLFAIQMTSVSFGQLTQKNDVILKTSGDELTGKIQEIGDTEIKFVYAGETLVYSIKKSDIAKITFASGRIEMFNSPKSNSAKADSIAKSGLEAHQNKIAILPFSYLVNKQDAGQEMTYKVQNEVFNIMNQHSGYMTVQPTSTTNALLLKAGITGANVRSFTMGEICNVLGVEYVIQGTITQDLTSVSSSTSGSTTYNTKGNTSSNRSVGTVSGASSSYSSQNYTTNVTMAIYTDKGETIFSQDHQSFWSSDDAYKTTLNYLLKRTPIYQK
;
A
#
# COMPACT_ATOMS: atom_id res chain seq x y z
N MET A 1 41.01 36.51 67.03
CA MET A 1 39.71 37.13 66.68
C MET A 1 39.53 37.44 65.19
N LYS A 2 40.54 37.89 64.45
CA LYS A 2 40.42 38.20 63.00
C LYS A 2 40.09 36.98 62.10
N PHE A 3 40.55 35.78 62.47
CA PHE A 3 40.24 34.54 61.73
C PHE A 3 38.81 34.02 61.92
N ILE A 4 38.20 34.26 63.08
CA ILE A 4 36.81 33.86 63.36
C ILE A 4 35.83 34.80 62.63
N LEU A 5 36.18 36.09 62.53
CA LEU A 5 35.41 37.06 61.76
C LEU A 5 35.43 36.76 60.25
N SER A 6 36.58 36.29 59.73
CA SER A 6 36.71 35.93 58.31
C SER A 6 35.95 34.66 57.93
N LEU A 7 35.78 33.72 58.86
CA LEU A 7 35.03 32.47 58.63
C LEU A 7 33.50 32.69 58.73
N ALA A 8 33.07 33.62 59.60
CA ALA A 8 31.66 34.01 59.71
C ALA A 8 31.17 34.77 58.47
N VAL A 9 32.02 35.57 57.83
CA VAL A 9 31.68 36.30 56.59
C VAL A 9 31.61 35.35 55.38
N LEU A 10 32.39 34.27 55.35
CA LEU A 10 32.33 33.27 54.28
C LEU A 10 31.11 32.34 54.39
N PHE A 11 30.54 32.18 55.60
CA PHE A 11 29.32 31.40 55.82
C PHE A 11 28.04 32.22 55.60
N ALA A 12 28.09 33.54 55.77
CA ALA A 12 26.95 34.44 55.54
C ALA A 12 26.65 34.71 54.05
N ILE A 13 27.60 34.43 53.14
CA ILE A 13 27.42 34.67 51.69
C ILE A 13 26.80 33.46 50.96
N GLN A 14 26.64 32.30 51.62
CA GLN A 14 26.02 31.11 51.00
C GLN A 14 24.49 31.00 51.19
N MET A 15 23.83 32.01 51.80
CA MET A 15 22.39 31.98 52.10
C MET A 15 21.49 32.73 51.12
N THR A 16 22.01 33.25 50.01
CA THR A 16 21.20 33.99 49.01
C THR A 16 21.26 33.34 47.63
N SER A 17 20.79 32.11 47.54
CA SER A 17 20.32 31.52 46.29
C SER A 17 19.08 30.69 46.56
N VAL A 18 18.02 31.37 47.00
CA VAL A 18 16.65 30.88 46.77
C VAL A 18 16.41 31.01 45.26
N SER A 19 16.82 29.96 44.53
CA SER A 19 16.26 29.70 43.21
C SER A 19 14.76 29.51 43.42
N PHE A 20 13.98 30.56 43.17
CA PHE A 20 12.59 30.38 42.79
C PHE A 20 12.65 29.55 41.51
N GLY A 21 12.59 28.23 41.65
CA GLY A 21 12.19 27.38 40.56
C GLY A 21 10.86 27.94 40.13
N GLN A 22 10.83 28.65 38.98
CA GLN A 22 9.60 28.88 38.29
C GLN A 22 9.03 27.49 38.07
N LEU A 23 8.08 27.10 38.94
CA LEU A 23 7.11 26.07 38.67
C LEU A 23 6.54 26.50 37.34
N THR A 24 7.12 25.99 36.26
CA THR A 24 6.66 26.22 34.92
C THR A 24 5.36 25.47 34.91
N GLN A 25 4.29 26.18 35.28
CA GLN A 25 2.96 25.62 35.33
C GLN A 25 2.74 25.16 33.90
N LYS A 26 2.74 23.83 33.72
CA LYS A 26 2.47 23.28 32.40
C LYS A 26 1.08 23.78 32.05
N ASN A 27 1.01 24.54 30.98
CA ASN A 27 -0.23 25.09 30.48
C ASN A 27 -0.84 24.08 29.52
N ASP A 28 -2.16 24.07 29.45
CA ASP A 28 -2.89 23.41 28.37
C ASP A 28 -2.63 24.18 27.06
N VAL A 29 -2.53 23.44 25.96
CA VAL A 29 -2.36 23.99 24.61
C VAL A 29 -3.53 23.57 23.75
N ILE A 30 -4.29 24.55 23.28
CA ILE A 30 -5.38 24.37 22.32
C ILE A 30 -4.84 24.72 20.94
N LEU A 31 -4.78 23.74 20.05
CA LEU A 31 -4.59 23.97 18.63
C LEU A 31 -5.96 24.19 17.99
N LYS A 32 -6.19 25.38 17.42
CA LYS A 32 -7.40 25.68 16.67
C LYS A 32 -7.37 25.05 15.28
N THR A 33 -8.53 24.92 14.66
CA THR A 33 -8.66 24.50 13.25
C THR A 33 -8.05 25.51 12.27
N SER A 34 -7.90 26.78 12.68
CA SER A 34 -7.14 27.80 11.94
C SER A 34 -5.63 27.58 11.94
N GLY A 35 -5.12 26.72 12.84
CA GLY A 35 -3.69 26.54 13.10
C GLY A 35 -3.14 27.41 14.22
N ASP A 36 -3.96 28.30 14.81
CA ASP A 36 -3.54 29.10 15.96
C ASP A 36 -3.39 28.23 17.21
N GLU A 37 -2.30 28.43 17.95
CA GLU A 37 -2.07 27.76 19.22
C GLU A 37 -2.36 28.71 20.38
N LEU A 38 -3.30 28.33 21.25
CA LEU A 38 -3.64 29.06 22.45
C LEU A 38 -3.05 28.32 23.65
N THR A 39 -2.19 29.01 24.41
CA THR A 39 -1.54 28.46 25.59
C THR A 39 -2.12 29.07 26.87
N GLY A 40 -2.61 28.25 27.78
CA GLY A 40 -3.29 28.71 28.99
C GLY A 40 -3.87 27.57 29.81
N LYS A 41 -5.01 27.79 30.47
CA LYS A 41 -5.67 26.79 31.32
C LYS A 41 -7.12 26.61 30.90
N ILE A 42 -7.52 25.36 30.72
CA ILE A 42 -8.92 25.00 30.48
C ILE A 42 -9.62 24.88 31.83
N GLN A 43 -10.69 25.66 32.01
CA GLN A 43 -11.47 25.69 33.24
C GLN A 43 -12.64 24.70 33.19
N GLU A 44 -13.28 24.57 32.02
CA GLU A 44 -14.47 23.74 31.85
C GLU A 44 -14.58 23.29 30.38
N ILE A 45 -15.04 22.06 30.18
CA ILE A 45 -15.39 21.52 28.86
C ILE A 45 -16.90 21.26 28.88
N GLY A 46 -17.69 22.19 28.34
CA GLY A 46 -19.13 22.04 28.16
C GLY A 46 -19.46 21.22 26.90
N ASP A 47 -20.72 21.07 26.53
CA ASP A 47 -21.07 20.23 25.37
C ASP A 47 -20.64 20.83 24.03
N THR A 48 -20.82 22.14 23.85
CA THR A 48 -20.57 22.87 22.58
C THR A 48 -19.34 23.78 22.62
N GLU A 49 -18.93 24.20 23.80
CA GLU A 49 -17.86 25.18 24.01
C GLU A 49 -16.98 24.79 25.20
N ILE A 50 -15.77 25.34 25.24
CA ILE A 50 -14.84 25.21 26.35
C ILE A 50 -14.53 26.59 26.92
N LYS A 51 -14.36 26.64 28.25
CA LYS A 51 -13.92 27.85 28.95
C LYS A 51 -12.41 27.79 29.14
N PHE A 52 -11.72 28.80 28.64
CA PHE A 52 -10.27 28.88 28.59
C PHE A 52 -9.76 30.22 29.12
N VAL A 53 -8.61 30.22 29.78
CA VAL A 53 -7.93 31.41 30.30
C VAL A 53 -6.49 31.41 29.78
N TYR A 54 -6.04 32.50 29.14
CA TYR A 54 -4.65 32.60 28.67
C TYR A 54 -3.66 32.57 29.83
N ALA A 55 -2.44 32.09 29.55
CA ALA A 55 -1.35 32.11 30.52
C ALA A 55 -1.05 33.54 30.98
N GLY A 56 -1.16 33.79 32.29
CA GLY A 56 -0.90 35.11 32.89
C GLY A 56 -2.11 36.05 32.90
N GLU A 57 -3.27 35.63 32.38
CA GLU A 57 -4.51 36.40 32.41
C GLU A 57 -5.54 35.81 33.37
N THR A 58 -6.58 36.60 33.71
CA THR A 58 -7.71 36.15 34.55
C THR A 58 -9.04 36.12 33.82
N LEU A 59 -9.09 36.59 32.56
CA LEU A 59 -10.32 36.61 31.77
C LEU A 59 -10.64 35.23 31.23
N VAL A 60 -11.91 34.84 31.32
CA VAL A 60 -12.42 33.57 30.80
C VAL A 60 -12.99 33.78 29.41
N TYR A 61 -12.42 33.08 28.44
CA TYR A 61 -12.84 33.06 27.05
C TYR A 61 -13.67 31.81 26.79
N SER A 62 -14.75 31.96 26.03
CA SER A 62 -15.50 30.81 25.51
C SER A 62 -15.05 30.50 24.09
N ILE A 63 -14.59 29.26 23.86
CA ILE A 63 -14.11 28.79 22.56
C ILE A 63 -15.02 27.65 22.11
N LYS A 64 -15.59 27.75 20.92
CA LYS A 64 -16.42 26.68 20.36
C LYS A 64 -15.56 25.46 20.09
N LYS A 65 -16.05 24.27 20.45
CA LYS A 65 -15.35 23.00 20.16
C LYS A 65 -15.13 22.77 18.67
N SER A 66 -16.01 23.31 17.81
CA SER A 66 -15.86 23.26 16.34
C SER A 66 -14.57 23.89 15.83
N ASP A 67 -14.05 24.87 16.57
CA ASP A 67 -12.91 25.69 16.17
C ASP A 67 -11.60 25.13 16.74
N ILE A 68 -11.67 23.99 17.44
CA ILE A 68 -10.54 23.33 18.10
C ILE A 68 -10.19 22.08 17.33
N ALA A 69 -8.93 21.97 16.91
CA ALA A 69 -8.40 20.77 16.31
C ALA A 69 -7.97 19.75 17.37
N LYS A 70 -7.15 20.18 18.33
CA LYS A 70 -6.55 19.32 19.34
C LYS A 70 -6.32 20.10 20.63
N ILE A 71 -6.54 19.45 21.77
CA ILE A 71 -6.13 19.94 23.09
C ILE A 71 -5.02 19.05 23.61
N THR A 72 -3.94 19.66 24.08
CA THR A 72 -2.87 19.00 24.83
C THR A 72 -2.93 19.50 26.25
N PHE A 73 -3.38 18.68 27.19
CA PHE A 73 -3.48 19.07 28.58
C PHE A 73 -2.10 19.14 29.23
N ALA A 74 -1.97 19.95 30.27
CA ALA A 74 -0.78 20.04 31.12
C ALA A 74 -0.30 18.69 31.66
N SER A 75 -1.22 17.74 31.84
CA SER A 75 -0.97 16.36 32.25
C SER A 75 -0.34 15.48 31.18
N GLY A 76 -0.29 15.93 29.92
CA GLY A 76 0.15 15.16 28.76
C GLY A 76 -0.96 14.36 28.06
N ARG A 77 -2.19 14.37 28.59
CA ARG A 77 -3.35 13.82 27.89
C ARG A 77 -3.62 14.64 26.63
N ILE A 78 -3.94 13.98 25.52
CA ILE A 78 -4.32 14.63 24.26
C ILE A 78 -5.77 14.27 23.95
N GLU A 79 -6.57 15.28 23.61
CA GLU A 79 -7.96 15.11 23.20
C GLU A 79 -8.18 15.83 21.86
N MET A 80 -8.57 15.06 20.85
CA MET A 80 -8.79 15.57 19.49
C MET A 80 -10.26 15.90 19.31
N PHE A 81 -10.54 17.14 18.94
CA PHE A 81 -11.90 17.64 18.67
C PHE A 81 -12.19 17.72 17.18
N ASN A 82 -11.18 18.05 16.37
CA ASN A 82 -11.30 18.13 14.92
C ASN A 82 -9.97 17.79 14.25
N SER A 83 -9.91 16.72 13.46
CA SER A 83 -8.70 16.43 12.68
C SER A 83 -8.52 17.53 11.62
N PRO A 84 -7.30 18.06 11.38
CA PRO A 84 -7.10 19.04 10.32
C PRO A 84 -7.58 18.44 9.00
N LYS A 85 -8.62 19.05 8.43
CA LYS A 85 -9.08 18.73 7.09
C LYS A 85 -7.95 19.12 6.15
N SER A 86 -7.28 18.11 5.59
CA SER A 86 -6.41 18.31 4.44
C SER A 86 -7.20 19.08 3.40
N ASN A 87 -6.67 20.23 2.96
CA ASN A 87 -7.20 21.01 1.85
C ASN A 87 -7.03 20.21 0.55
N SER A 88 -7.86 19.19 0.40
CA SER A 88 -8.18 18.50 -0.84
C SER A 88 -9.69 18.55 -0.96
N ALA A 89 -10.19 19.66 -1.50
CA ALA A 89 -11.58 19.83 -1.87
C ALA A 89 -11.94 18.85 -3.00
N LYS A 90 -12.11 17.56 -2.66
CA LYS A 90 -12.77 16.47 -3.41
C LYS A 90 -12.69 15.10 -2.68
N ALA A 91 -12.69 15.06 -1.35
CA ALA A 91 -12.66 13.80 -0.60
C ALA A 91 -13.54 13.76 0.65
N ASP A 92 -14.44 14.72 0.86
CA ASP A 92 -15.21 14.83 2.12
C ASP A 92 -16.70 14.45 1.97
N SER A 93 -16.98 13.49 1.10
CA SER A 93 -18.25 12.73 1.08
C SER A 93 -18.07 11.25 1.44
N ILE A 94 -16.88 10.81 1.88
CA ILE A 94 -16.61 9.42 2.27
C ILE A 94 -16.05 9.35 3.70
N ALA A 95 -16.75 9.93 4.67
CA ALA A 95 -16.38 9.72 6.08
C ALA A 95 -17.58 9.57 7.02
N LYS A 96 -18.82 9.60 6.50
CA LYS A 96 -20.01 9.35 7.31
C LYS A 96 -21.14 8.65 6.54
N SER A 97 -20.77 7.65 5.74
CA SER A 97 -21.71 6.71 5.09
C SER A 97 -21.11 5.31 4.83
N GLY A 98 -19.91 5.00 5.33
CA GLY A 98 -19.06 3.95 4.73
C GLY A 98 -19.22 2.51 5.22
N LEU A 99 -19.65 2.25 6.46
CA LEU A 99 -19.66 0.87 6.99
C LEU A 99 -20.72 -0.04 6.32
N GLU A 100 -21.81 0.53 5.80
CA GLU A 100 -22.79 -0.21 5.00
C GLU A 100 -22.43 -0.24 3.50
N ALA A 101 -21.56 0.65 3.04
CA ALA A 101 -21.20 0.79 1.64
C ALA A 101 -20.10 -0.19 1.18
N HIS A 102 -19.31 -0.73 2.11
CA HIS A 102 -18.20 -1.64 1.82
C HIS A 102 -18.65 -3.10 1.66
N GLN A 103 -19.78 -3.47 2.26
CA GLN A 103 -20.21 -4.86 2.40
C GLN A 103 -20.35 -5.60 1.07
N ASN A 104 -19.94 -6.86 1.08
CA ASN A 104 -20.00 -7.81 -0.03
C ASN A 104 -19.30 -7.31 -1.30
N LYS A 105 -18.34 -6.39 -1.18
CA LYS A 105 -17.55 -5.90 -2.32
C LYS A 105 -16.12 -6.38 -2.26
N ILE A 106 -15.61 -6.75 -3.41
CA ILE A 106 -14.24 -7.22 -3.60
C ILE A 106 -13.54 -6.28 -4.57
N ALA A 107 -12.35 -5.79 -4.24
CA ALA A 107 -11.45 -5.21 -5.22
C ALA A 107 -10.25 -6.11 -5.47
N ILE A 108 -9.68 -6.01 -6.67
CA ILE A 108 -8.49 -6.75 -7.06
C ILE A 108 -7.41 -5.72 -7.36
N LEU A 109 -6.32 -5.73 -6.60
CA LEU A 109 -5.21 -4.81 -6.84
C LEU A 109 -4.44 -5.20 -8.10
N PRO A 110 -3.73 -4.24 -8.71
CA PRO A 110 -2.75 -4.55 -9.74
C PRO A 110 -1.74 -5.60 -9.22
N PHE A 111 -1.61 -6.71 -9.94
CA PHE A 111 -0.71 -7.81 -9.54
C PHE A 111 0.74 -7.43 -9.80
N SER A 112 1.65 -7.75 -8.87
CA SER A 112 3.08 -7.66 -9.18
C SER A 112 3.48 -8.81 -10.10
N TYR A 113 4.16 -8.52 -11.20
CA TYR A 113 4.62 -9.55 -12.13
C TYR A 113 6.12 -9.41 -12.35
N LEU A 114 6.86 -10.45 -12.01
CA LEU A 114 8.31 -10.52 -12.11
C LEU A 114 8.70 -11.58 -13.14
N VAL A 115 9.39 -11.18 -14.21
CA VAL A 115 10.03 -12.09 -15.18
C VAL A 115 11.53 -12.05 -14.97
N ASN A 116 12.17 -13.19 -14.70
CA ASN A 116 13.61 -13.27 -14.45
C ASN A 116 14.06 -12.25 -13.38
N LYS A 117 13.26 -12.10 -12.31
CA LYS A 117 13.43 -11.14 -11.21
C LYS A 117 13.35 -9.66 -11.59
N GLN A 118 12.90 -9.34 -12.81
CA GLN A 118 12.66 -7.98 -13.28
C GLN A 118 11.17 -7.71 -13.39
N ASP A 119 10.75 -6.47 -13.20
CA ASP A 119 9.35 -6.07 -13.39
C ASP A 119 8.94 -6.28 -14.86
N ALA A 120 7.86 -7.03 -15.09
CA ALA A 120 7.35 -7.34 -16.43
C ALA A 120 6.57 -6.19 -17.07
N GLY A 121 6.40 -5.09 -16.34
CA GLY A 121 5.71 -3.88 -16.78
C GLY A 121 4.25 -3.81 -16.32
N GLN A 122 3.73 -2.58 -16.42
CA GLN A 122 2.37 -2.22 -16.03
C GLN A 122 1.30 -2.95 -16.86
N GLU A 123 1.59 -3.22 -18.14
CA GLU A 123 0.65 -3.93 -19.04
C GLU A 123 0.38 -5.36 -18.55
N MET A 124 1.42 -6.09 -18.16
CA MET A 124 1.26 -7.44 -17.61
C MET A 124 0.56 -7.42 -16.26
N THR A 125 0.90 -6.45 -15.42
CA THR A 125 0.26 -6.20 -14.13
C THR A 125 -1.27 -6.02 -14.27
N TYR A 126 -1.73 -5.17 -15.19
CA TYR A 126 -3.15 -4.94 -15.43
C TYR A 126 -3.83 -6.07 -16.19
N LYS A 127 -3.12 -6.75 -17.09
CA LYS A 127 -3.63 -7.95 -17.77
C LYS A 127 -4.00 -9.03 -16.75
N VAL A 128 -3.09 -9.34 -15.83
CA VAL A 128 -3.36 -10.34 -14.78
C VAL A 128 -4.50 -9.90 -13.87
N GLN A 129 -4.54 -8.63 -13.48
CA GLN A 129 -5.64 -8.08 -12.70
C GLN A 129 -7.01 -8.31 -13.39
N ASN A 130 -7.09 -8.08 -14.71
CA ASN A 130 -8.29 -8.34 -15.51
C ASN A 130 -8.65 -9.82 -15.60
N GLU A 131 -7.65 -10.70 -15.72
CA GLU A 131 -7.89 -12.15 -15.73
C GLU A 131 -8.49 -12.63 -14.40
N VAL A 132 -7.94 -12.16 -13.27
CA VAL A 132 -8.48 -12.45 -11.93
C VAL A 132 -9.88 -11.87 -11.77
N PHE A 133 -10.13 -10.66 -12.29
CA PHE A 133 -11.47 -10.06 -12.29
C PHE A 133 -12.48 -10.93 -13.04
N ASN A 134 -12.13 -11.40 -14.23
CA ASN A 134 -13.03 -12.24 -15.03
C ASN A 134 -13.38 -13.55 -14.30
N ILE A 135 -12.38 -14.19 -13.69
CA ILE A 135 -12.61 -15.42 -12.91
C ILE A 135 -13.49 -15.12 -11.69
N MET A 136 -13.15 -14.10 -10.91
CA MET A 136 -13.88 -13.78 -9.69
C MET A 136 -15.30 -13.31 -9.98
N ASN A 137 -15.51 -12.48 -11.00
CA ASN A 137 -16.84 -11.97 -11.35
C ASN A 137 -17.79 -13.08 -11.83
N GLN A 138 -17.27 -14.20 -12.32
CA GLN A 138 -18.06 -15.39 -12.65
C GLN A 138 -18.38 -16.25 -11.42
N HIS A 139 -17.62 -16.11 -10.34
CA HIS A 139 -17.63 -17.02 -9.19
C HIS A 139 -17.76 -16.30 -7.84
N SER A 140 -18.21 -15.04 -7.82
CA SER A 140 -18.31 -14.24 -6.59
C SER A 140 -19.59 -14.48 -5.80
N GLY A 141 -20.52 -15.28 -6.32
CA GLY A 141 -21.80 -15.58 -5.67
C GLY A 141 -22.63 -14.31 -5.40
N TYR A 142 -22.85 -14.02 -4.12
CA TYR A 142 -23.57 -12.80 -3.68
C TYR A 142 -22.68 -11.55 -3.61
N MET A 143 -21.37 -11.70 -3.79
CA MET A 143 -20.41 -10.60 -3.70
C MET A 143 -20.28 -9.90 -5.05
N THR A 144 -20.08 -8.58 -5.01
CA THR A 144 -19.85 -7.74 -6.18
C THR A 144 -18.36 -7.49 -6.35
N VAL A 145 -17.80 -7.89 -7.50
CA VAL A 145 -16.42 -7.59 -7.83
C VAL A 145 -16.34 -6.20 -8.48
N GLN A 146 -15.58 -5.31 -7.87
CA GLN A 146 -15.34 -3.97 -8.39
C GLN A 146 -14.58 -4.05 -9.72
N PRO A 147 -15.01 -3.32 -10.78
CA PRO A 147 -14.27 -3.27 -12.02
C PRO A 147 -12.82 -2.80 -11.82
N THR A 148 -11.89 -3.38 -12.58
CA THR A 148 -10.45 -3.05 -12.50
C THR A 148 -10.18 -1.59 -12.85
N SER A 149 -10.90 -1.03 -13.82
CA SER A 149 -10.80 0.39 -14.20
C SER A 149 -11.18 1.33 -13.05
N THR A 150 -12.26 1.01 -12.33
CA THR A 150 -12.68 1.75 -11.13
C THR A 150 -11.64 1.62 -10.02
N THR A 151 -11.16 0.41 -9.76
CA THR A 151 -10.12 0.14 -8.76
C THR A 151 -8.88 0.98 -9.02
N ASN A 152 -8.35 0.92 -10.25
CA ASN A 152 -7.14 1.62 -10.65
C ASN A 152 -7.33 3.15 -10.59
N ALA A 153 -8.49 3.65 -11.02
CA ALA A 153 -8.80 5.08 -10.93
C ALA A 153 -8.88 5.58 -9.48
N LEU A 154 -9.46 4.80 -8.56
CA LEU A 154 -9.55 5.15 -7.14
C LEU A 154 -8.18 5.14 -6.47
N LEU A 155 -7.35 4.11 -6.73
CA LEU A 155 -5.97 4.06 -6.23
C LEU A 155 -5.17 5.28 -6.69
N LEU A 156 -5.20 5.58 -7.99
CA LEU A 156 -4.46 6.72 -8.55
C LEU A 156 -4.96 8.06 -8.01
N LYS A 157 -6.28 8.23 -7.84
CA LYS A 157 -6.86 9.44 -7.23
C LYS A 157 -6.42 9.63 -5.78
N ALA A 158 -6.19 8.55 -5.05
CA ALA A 158 -5.64 8.57 -3.70
C ALA A 158 -4.11 8.70 -3.66
N GLY A 159 -3.44 8.80 -4.81
CA GLY A 159 -1.99 8.84 -4.91
C GLY A 159 -1.30 7.50 -4.65
N ILE A 160 -2.05 6.39 -4.67
CA ILE A 160 -1.54 5.03 -4.50
C ILE A 160 -1.10 4.49 -5.86
N THR A 161 0.14 4.04 -5.92
CA THR A 161 0.85 3.53 -7.10
C THR A 161 1.59 2.25 -6.73
N GLY A 162 2.04 1.46 -7.71
CA GLY A 162 2.83 0.25 -7.44
C GLY A 162 4.09 0.50 -6.61
N ALA A 163 4.66 1.70 -6.67
CA ALA A 163 5.87 2.07 -5.93
C ALA A 163 5.61 2.34 -4.44
N ASN A 164 4.47 2.94 -4.10
CA ASN A 164 4.15 3.37 -2.73
C ASN A 164 3.00 2.59 -2.09
N VAL A 165 2.39 1.61 -2.78
CA VAL A 165 1.30 0.77 -2.23
C VAL A 165 1.70 0.10 -0.91
N ARG A 166 2.99 -0.23 -0.74
CA ARG A 166 3.52 -0.82 0.50
C ARG A 166 3.56 0.15 1.69
N SER A 167 3.39 1.45 1.45
CA SER A 167 3.31 2.48 2.50
C SER A 167 1.91 2.60 3.09
N PHE A 168 0.92 1.90 2.54
CA PHE A 168 -0.45 1.88 3.02
C PHE A 168 -0.78 0.52 3.61
N THR A 169 -1.55 0.51 4.69
CA THR A 169 -2.16 -0.72 5.20
C THR A 169 -3.27 -1.20 4.28
N MET A 170 -3.56 -2.51 4.30
CA MET A 170 -4.63 -3.05 3.48
C MET A 170 -6.01 -2.55 3.90
N GLY A 171 -6.22 -2.25 5.18
CA GLY A 171 -7.45 -1.60 5.65
C GLY A 171 -7.63 -0.19 5.08
N GLU A 172 -6.57 0.62 5.02
CA GLU A 172 -6.61 1.93 4.35
C GLU A 172 -6.93 1.80 2.86
N ILE A 173 -6.33 0.81 2.18
CA ILE A 173 -6.61 0.51 0.77
C ILE A 173 -8.08 0.13 0.58
N CYS A 174 -8.64 -0.75 1.42
CA CYS A 174 -10.05 -1.12 1.39
C CYS A 174 -10.97 0.10 1.57
N ASN A 175 -10.63 1.00 2.51
CA ASN A 175 -11.39 2.23 2.74
C ASN A 175 -11.34 3.19 1.55
N VAL A 176 -10.17 3.36 0.91
CA VAL A 176 -10.01 4.16 -0.32
C VAL A 176 -10.84 3.58 -1.47
N LEU A 177 -10.88 2.26 -1.59
CA LEU A 177 -11.59 1.56 -2.65
C LEU A 177 -13.09 1.39 -2.37
N GLY A 178 -13.53 1.57 -1.13
CA GLY A 178 -14.90 1.35 -0.69
C GLY A 178 -15.34 -0.11 -0.78
N VAL A 179 -14.46 -1.04 -0.39
CA VAL A 179 -14.67 -2.49 -0.47
C VAL A 179 -14.41 -3.19 0.86
N GLU A 180 -15.04 -4.34 1.08
CA GLU A 180 -14.83 -5.18 2.26
C GLU A 180 -13.61 -6.08 2.12
N TYR A 181 -13.34 -6.58 0.91
CA TYR A 181 -12.22 -7.46 0.64
C TYR A 181 -11.33 -6.94 -0.47
N VAL A 182 -10.03 -7.13 -0.31
CA VAL A 182 -9.05 -6.83 -1.35
C VAL A 182 -8.18 -8.04 -1.65
N ILE A 183 -8.03 -8.37 -2.93
CA ILE A 183 -7.15 -9.43 -3.42
C ILE A 183 -5.83 -8.81 -3.87
N GLN A 184 -4.73 -9.32 -3.35
CA GLN A 184 -3.36 -8.97 -3.75
C GLN A 184 -2.64 -10.23 -4.18
N GLY A 185 -1.78 -10.13 -5.21
CA GLY A 185 -0.88 -11.21 -5.54
C GLY A 185 0.38 -10.79 -6.26
N THR A 186 1.35 -11.70 -6.26
CA THR A 186 2.61 -11.59 -6.98
C THR A 186 2.86 -12.84 -7.80
N ILE A 187 3.26 -12.68 -9.05
CA ILE A 187 3.66 -13.75 -9.95
C ILE A 187 5.15 -13.60 -10.21
N THR A 188 5.91 -14.67 -10.01
CA THR A 188 7.33 -14.74 -10.36
C THR A 188 7.51 -15.84 -11.39
N GLN A 189 8.05 -15.49 -12.55
CA GLN A 189 8.32 -16.40 -13.65
C GLN A 189 9.79 -16.31 -14.03
N ASP A 190 10.51 -17.41 -13.85
CA ASP A 190 11.93 -17.49 -14.19
C ASP A 190 12.13 -18.47 -15.36
N LEU A 191 12.96 -18.10 -16.34
CA LEU A 191 13.35 -18.97 -17.44
C LEU A 191 14.29 -20.07 -16.92
N THR A 192 13.91 -21.32 -17.11
CA THR A 192 14.66 -22.48 -16.61
C THR A 192 15.50 -23.13 -17.69
N SER A 193 14.96 -23.32 -18.90
CA SER A 193 15.70 -23.91 -20.01
C SER A 193 15.12 -23.54 -21.37
N VAL A 194 15.95 -23.62 -22.41
CA VAL A 194 15.55 -23.46 -23.81
C VAL A 194 15.87 -24.76 -24.54
N SER A 195 14.86 -25.43 -25.09
CA SER A 195 15.03 -26.60 -25.95
C SER A 195 14.78 -26.18 -27.40
N SER A 196 15.83 -26.19 -28.21
CA SER A 196 15.73 -25.98 -29.66
C SER A 196 15.92 -27.29 -30.40
N SER A 197 15.12 -27.54 -31.44
CA SER A 197 15.42 -28.61 -32.38
C SER A 197 15.31 -28.09 -33.80
N THR A 198 16.35 -28.40 -34.57
CA THR A 198 16.57 -27.89 -35.92
C THR A 198 16.50 -29.06 -36.87
N SER A 199 15.57 -29.00 -37.81
CA SER A 199 15.39 -30.00 -38.86
C SER A 199 15.78 -29.37 -40.19
N GLY A 200 16.87 -29.87 -40.77
CA GLY A 200 17.37 -29.44 -42.07
C GLY A 200 17.21 -30.53 -43.11
N SER A 201 16.79 -30.15 -44.31
CA SER A 201 16.84 -31.00 -45.50
C SER A 201 17.77 -30.36 -46.53
N THR A 202 18.74 -31.13 -47.01
CA THR A 202 19.70 -30.70 -48.04
C THR A 202 19.47 -31.52 -49.30
N THR A 203 19.10 -30.85 -50.39
CA THR A 203 18.88 -31.48 -51.70
C THR A 203 20.07 -31.19 -52.60
N TYR A 204 20.66 -32.26 -53.14
CA TYR A 204 21.79 -32.20 -54.05
C TYR A 204 21.29 -32.46 -55.49
N ASN A 205 21.44 -31.47 -56.38
CA ASN A 205 21.16 -31.64 -57.80
C ASN A 205 22.48 -31.63 -58.57
N THR A 206 22.92 -32.79 -59.03
CA THR A 206 24.11 -32.95 -59.88
C THR A 206 23.69 -33.13 -61.33
N LYS A 207 24.13 -32.25 -62.22
CA LYS A 207 23.92 -32.42 -63.67
C LYS A 207 25.20 -32.99 -64.27
N GLY A 208 25.21 -34.30 -64.53
CA GLY A 208 26.32 -34.98 -65.18
C GLY A 208 26.29 -34.74 -66.70
N ASN A 209 27.40 -34.31 -67.29
CA ASN A 209 27.57 -34.23 -68.73
C ASN A 209 28.54 -35.34 -69.16
N THR A 210 28.06 -36.33 -69.91
CA THR A 210 28.75 -37.61 -70.20
C THR A 210 30.01 -37.46 -71.08
N SER A 211 30.33 -36.25 -71.55
CA SER A 211 31.42 -35.98 -72.50
C SER A 211 32.64 -35.26 -71.91
N SER A 212 32.57 -34.79 -70.66
CA SER A 212 33.72 -34.16 -70.00
C SER A 212 33.71 -34.48 -68.51
N ASN A 213 34.85 -34.90 -67.97
CA ASN A 213 35.02 -35.39 -66.59
C ASN A 213 34.89 -34.29 -65.50
N ARG A 214 33.94 -33.36 -65.65
CA ARG A 214 33.66 -32.26 -64.72
C ARG A 214 32.16 -32.21 -64.44
N SER A 215 31.78 -32.46 -63.20
CA SER A 215 30.41 -32.30 -62.70
C SER A 215 30.26 -30.96 -61.98
N VAL A 216 29.24 -30.18 -62.35
CA VAL A 216 28.82 -28.99 -61.58
C VAL A 216 27.48 -29.31 -60.94
N GLY A 217 27.37 -29.10 -59.63
CA GLY A 217 26.16 -29.37 -58.85
C GLY A 217 25.70 -28.15 -58.07
N THR A 218 24.39 -28.03 -57.89
CA THR A 218 23.78 -26.98 -57.04
C THR A 218 23.24 -27.64 -55.78
N VAL A 219 23.58 -27.06 -54.63
CA VAL A 219 23.10 -27.52 -53.32
C VAL A 219 22.06 -26.52 -52.81
N SER A 220 20.86 -27.02 -52.55
CA SER A 220 19.77 -26.22 -51.97
C SER A 220 19.39 -26.83 -50.62
N GLY A 221 19.55 -26.07 -49.54
CA GLY A 221 19.19 -26.47 -48.19
C GLY A 221 18.01 -25.65 -47.67
N ALA A 222 17.06 -26.31 -47.01
CA ALA A 222 16.02 -25.66 -46.23
C ALA A 222 16.08 -26.18 -44.80
N SER A 223 16.16 -25.28 -43.83
CA SER A 223 16.19 -25.62 -42.40
C SER A 223 15.06 -24.91 -41.66
N SER A 224 14.30 -25.66 -40.89
CA SER A 224 13.34 -25.14 -39.92
C SER A 224 13.83 -25.42 -38.51
N SER A 225 13.82 -24.41 -37.66
CA SER A 225 14.17 -24.53 -36.24
C SER A 225 12.94 -24.21 -35.40
N TYR A 226 12.60 -25.09 -34.47
CA TYR A 226 11.67 -24.77 -33.39
C TYR A 226 12.44 -24.61 -32.09
N SER A 227 12.06 -23.63 -31.27
CA SER A 227 12.59 -23.49 -29.92
C SER A 227 11.44 -23.34 -28.94
N SER A 228 11.52 -24.07 -27.84
CA SER A 228 10.58 -24.01 -26.72
C SER A 228 11.32 -23.56 -25.48
N GLN A 229 10.75 -22.59 -24.78
CA GLN A 229 11.30 -22.04 -23.54
C GLN A 229 10.46 -22.58 -22.37
N ASN A 230 11.14 -23.14 -21.37
CA ASN A 230 10.52 -23.63 -20.14
C ASN A 230 10.71 -22.62 -19.02
N TYR A 231 9.63 -22.38 -18.29
CA TYR A 231 9.59 -21.45 -17.17
C TYR A 231 9.27 -22.18 -15.86
N THR A 232 9.70 -21.60 -14.76
CA THR A 232 9.22 -21.93 -13.42
C THR A 232 8.41 -20.75 -12.91
N THR A 233 7.12 -20.98 -12.68
CA THR A 233 6.17 -19.94 -12.25
C THR A 233 5.72 -20.19 -10.82
N ASN A 234 5.85 -19.17 -9.97
CA ASN A 234 5.36 -19.15 -8.61
C ASN A 234 4.32 -18.03 -8.46
N VAL A 235 3.21 -18.32 -7.81
CA VAL A 235 2.14 -17.35 -7.55
C VAL A 235 1.91 -17.27 -6.05
N THR A 236 1.98 -16.06 -5.51
CA THR A 236 1.54 -15.76 -4.15
C THR A 236 0.26 -14.94 -4.21
N MET A 237 -0.71 -15.27 -3.36
CA MET A 237 -1.97 -14.57 -3.31
C MET A 237 -2.45 -14.45 -1.87
N ALA A 238 -2.90 -13.25 -1.51
CA ALA A 238 -3.47 -12.93 -0.22
C ALA A 238 -4.77 -12.16 -0.37
N ILE A 239 -5.67 -12.34 0.61
CA ILE A 239 -6.94 -11.61 0.69
C ILE A 239 -7.02 -10.97 2.07
N TYR A 240 -7.32 -9.68 2.05
CA TYR A 240 -7.43 -8.87 3.25
C TYR A 240 -8.84 -8.31 3.42
N THR A 241 -9.24 -8.11 4.67
CA THR A 241 -10.48 -7.41 5.03
C THR A 241 -10.27 -5.90 5.12
N ASP A 242 -11.36 -5.15 5.22
CA ASP A 242 -11.39 -3.71 5.52
C ASP A 242 -10.74 -3.34 6.86
N LYS A 243 -10.63 -4.29 7.78
CA LYS A 243 -9.87 -4.17 9.04
C LYS A 243 -8.37 -4.42 8.88
N GLY A 244 -7.92 -4.82 7.69
CA GLY A 244 -6.54 -5.20 7.41
C GLY A 244 -6.17 -6.62 7.86
N GLU A 245 -7.15 -7.44 8.25
CA GLU A 245 -6.91 -8.83 8.64
C GLU A 245 -6.73 -9.71 7.40
N THR A 246 -5.84 -10.71 7.48
CA THR A 246 -5.63 -11.67 6.37
C THR A 246 -6.55 -12.87 6.54
N ILE A 247 -7.45 -13.11 5.59
CA ILE A 247 -8.37 -14.27 5.62
C ILE A 247 -7.89 -15.43 4.72
N PHE A 248 -6.97 -15.14 3.82
CA PHE A 248 -6.34 -16.12 2.94
C PHE A 248 -4.94 -15.63 2.60
N SER A 249 -3.94 -16.51 2.67
CA SER A 249 -2.59 -16.27 2.19
C SER A 249 -1.96 -17.59 1.84
N GLN A 250 -1.61 -17.78 0.57
CA GLN A 250 -1.02 -19.00 0.06
C GLN A 250 -0.03 -18.69 -1.05
N ASP A 251 1.01 -19.50 -1.13
CA ASP A 251 1.92 -19.60 -2.26
C ASP A 251 1.69 -20.93 -2.99
N HIS A 252 1.80 -20.90 -4.32
CA HIS A 252 1.73 -22.10 -5.14
C HIS A 252 2.69 -22.02 -6.32
N GLN A 253 3.54 -23.03 -6.44
CA GLN A 253 4.34 -23.24 -7.65
C GLN A 253 3.48 -23.94 -8.70
N SER A 254 3.52 -23.42 -9.93
CA SER A 254 2.87 -24.06 -11.06
C SER A 254 3.49 -25.43 -11.33
N PHE A 255 2.62 -26.40 -11.61
CA PHE A 255 3.04 -27.70 -12.14
C PHE A 255 3.49 -27.61 -13.61
N TRP A 256 2.98 -26.62 -14.35
CA TRP A 256 3.28 -26.42 -15.78
C TRP A 256 4.45 -25.47 -15.99
N SER A 257 5.28 -25.77 -17.00
CA SER A 257 6.45 -24.96 -17.40
C SER A 257 6.21 -24.00 -18.56
N SER A 258 4.96 -23.84 -19.00
CA SER A 258 4.60 -22.92 -20.10
C SER A 258 4.56 -21.47 -19.63
N ASP A 259 4.58 -20.53 -20.58
CA ASP A 259 4.44 -19.10 -20.28
C ASP A 259 3.09 -18.76 -19.60
N ASP A 260 2.01 -19.44 -20.00
CA ASP A 260 0.67 -19.25 -19.44
C ASP A 260 0.42 -20.02 -18.13
N ALA A 261 1.45 -20.65 -17.55
CA ALA A 261 1.37 -21.45 -16.32
C ALA A 261 0.77 -20.70 -15.12
N TYR A 262 0.95 -19.37 -15.06
CA TYR A 262 0.37 -18.54 -14.00
C TYR A 262 -1.17 -18.58 -14.00
N LYS A 263 -1.81 -18.71 -15.16
CA LYS A 263 -3.28 -18.70 -15.29
C LYS A 263 -3.93 -19.88 -14.57
N THR A 264 -3.42 -21.09 -14.85
CA THR A 264 -3.89 -22.32 -14.21
C THR A 264 -3.64 -22.27 -12.70
N THR A 265 -2.50 -21.73 -12.30
CA THR A 265 -2.11 -21.57 -10.90
C THR A 265 -2.99 -20.58 -10.16
N LEU A 266 -3.30 -19.42 -10.75
CA LEU A 266 -4.24 -18.44 -10.20
C LEU A 266 -5.63 -19.06 -10.03
N ASN A 267 -6.14 -19.74 -11.06
CA ASN A 267 -7.45 -20.39 -10.98
C ASN A 267 -7.48 -21.44 -9.85
N TYR A 268 -6.41 -22.23 -9.72
CA TYR A 268 -6.25 -23.19 -8.62
C TYR A 268 -6.32 -22.52 -7.24
N LEU A 269 -5.62 -21.39 -7.06
CA LEU A 269 -5.62 -20.64 -5.81
C LEU A 269 -6.97 -20.01 -5.52
N LEU A 270 -7.58 -19.33 -6.51
CA LEU A 270 -8.86 -18.64 -6.37
C LEU A 270 -9.98 -19.60 -5.94
N LYS A 271 -10.03 -20.80 -6.51
CA LYS A 271 -10.98 -21.87 -6.13
C LYS A 271 -10.94 -22.31 -4.67
N ARG A 272 -9.88 -21.96 -3.94
CA ARG A 272 -9.67 -22.31 -2.53
C ARG A 272 -9.83 -21.12 -1.60
N THR A 273 -10.18 -19.95 -2.13
CA THR A 273 -10.41 -18.76 -1.32
C THR A 273 -11.80 -18.83 -0.67
N PRO A 274 -11.98 -18.24 0.52
CA PRO A 274 -13.27 -18.23 1.21
C PRO A 274 -14.35 -17.42 0.47
N ILE A 275 -13.94 -16.57 -0.48
CA ILE A 275 -14.82 -15.67 -1.26
C ILE A 275 -15.17 -16.23 -2.65
N TYR A 276 -14.70 -17.43 -2.99
CA TYR A 276 -14.99 -18.10 -4.26
C TYR A 276 -16.15 -19.09 -4.11
N GLN A 277 -17.13 -18.97 -4.99
CA GLN A 277 -18.30 -19.84 -5.07
C GLN A 277 -18.21 -20.72 -6.32
N LYS A 278 -18.49 -22.01 -6.14
CA LYS A 278 -18.38 -23.05 -7.17
C LYS A 278 -19.48 -22.96 -8.21
#